data_AF-A0A9D5N1K3-F1
#
_entry.id   AF-A0A9D5N1K3-F1
#
_cell.length_a   1.000
_cell.length_b   1.000
_cell.length_c   1.000
_cell.angle_alpha   90.00
_cell.angle_beta   90.00
_cell.angle_gamma   90.00
#
_symmetry.space_group_name_H-M   'P 1'
#
loop_
_entity.id
_entity.type
_entity.pdbx_description
1 polymer ?
#
loop_
_entity_poly.entity_id
_entity_poly.type
_entity_poly.pdbx_seq_one_letter_code
_entity_poly.pdbx_strand_id
1 'polypeptide(L)'
;MIYSMENNKKNTSSENLINGQNPDKGTDYPNRNSKEVLDPQKEQDYQKLVELMNCMGCMTASGDKSVMYKRIGKQFKKMSGYKEADAFAKQCMESVKQADKETKKAIYKEAKRRKKVAKQAEDYKLAAEEFRKVSGYKDADAMALECEKKSSILERKSFRKKWIGCGIFVLCVVAVILGARTSHAKYYLANIYKMTGSYPSAIDMYKRLGAYKDCPERLVECRYRYGIEAEKEDNYKTAAKEFAAAGDYKDSEERLVAAQQNLIKSSKPGQKIKIGKYEWLILDILDDRAFLMKNSSMEEMPYHSEPGEVTWEKASLRQWLNTQFLEESFSLSEQNNILLTEVVNSDNTAYGTKGGNDTQDYIFMFSAEEAMNYSSLFPNFKTNTWLRSPGNDPYSAAFLSDKGSVMDYGYVATSYEFKVRPVMWYKLK
;
A
#
# COMPACT_ATOMS: atom_id res chain seq x y z
N MET A 1 28.63 33.53 -58.24
CA MET A 1 29.77 33.99 -57.43
C MET A 1 30.32 32.79 -56.69
N ILE A 2 31.28 32.08 -57.28
CA ILE A 2 32.75 32.33 -57.26
C ILE A 2 33.35 31.57 -56.07
N TYR A 3 33.81 30.33 -56.30
CA TYR A 3 35.22 29.88 -56.55
C TYR A 3 35.87 29.41 -55.22
N SER A 4 36.72 28.39 -55.15
CA SER A 4 37.59 27.74 -56.13
C SER A 4 37.86 26.28 -55.68
N MET A 5 37.86 25.29 -56.58
CA MET A 5 39.05 24.68 -57.23
C MET A 5 39.84 23.77 -56.26
N GLU A 6 40.40 22.61 -56.58
CA GLU A 6 40.69 21.79 -57.76
C GLU A 6 41.53 20.62 -57.15
N ASN A 7 41.73 19.40 -57.67
CA ASN A 7 42.11 19.00 -59.01
C ASN A 7 42.07 17.45 -59.11
N ASN A 8 41.66 16.96 -60.28
CA ASN A 8 42.18 15.84 -61.11
C ASN A 8 42.90 14.63 -60.47
N LYS A 9 42.99 13.45 -61.08
CA LYS A 9 42.32 12.63 -62.13
C LYS A 9 43.28 11.41 -62.30
N LYS A 10 42.76 10.35 -62.93
CA LYS A 10 43.45 9.26 -63.69
C LYS A 10 44.09 8.12 -62.86
N ASN A 11 43.62 6.87 -63.08
CA ASN A 11 44.09 5.85 -64.08
C ASN A 11 45.51 5.36 -63.72
N THR A 12 45.89 4.07 -63.71
CA THR A 12 45.56 2.87 -64.50
C THR A 12 46.30 1.70 -63.79
N SER A 13 45.83 0.44 -63.80
CA SER A 13 46.33 -0.69 -64.65
C SER A 13 47.87 -0.76 -64.74
N SER A 14 48.59 -1.86 -64.52
CA SER A 14 48.47 -3.24 -65.01
C SER A 14 49.72 -4.02 -64.54
N GLU A 15 49.60 -5.28 -64.13
CA GLU A 15 50.13 -6.48 -64.82
C GLU A 15 51.59 -6.92 -64.53
N ASN A 16 51.79 -8.23 -64.73
CA ASN A 16 53.02 -8.96 -65.07
C ASN A 16 53.77 -9.67 -63.91
N LEU A 17 54.22 -10.93 -64.02
CA LEU A 17 54.34 -11.89 -65.14
C LEU A 17 54.58 -13.32 -64.60
N ILE A 18 54.18 -14.31 -65.41
CA ILE A 18 54.50 -15.74 -65.32
C ILE A 18 55.74 -16.03 -66.19
N ASN A 19 56.65 -16.91 -65.72
CA ASN A 19 57.52 -17.85 -66.48
C ASN A 19 58.38 -18.58 -65.42
N GLY A 20 58.63 -19.90 -65.41
CA GLY A 20 58.65 -20.90 -66.47
C GLY A 20 60.08 -21.09 -66.99
N GLN A 21 60.91 -21.93 -66.33
CA GLN A 21 62.05 -22.69 -66.91
C GLN A 21 62.89 -23.46 -65.85
N ASN A 22 62.95 -24.79 -66.00
CA ASN A 22 64.09 -25.68 -65.65
C ASN A 22 65.04 -25.70 -66.89
N PRO A 23 66.30 -26.24 -66.95
CA PRO A 23 66.93 -27.26 -66.11
C PRO A 23 68.48 -27.18 -65.88
N ASP A 24 68.99 -28.19 -65.16
CA ASP A 24 70.18 -29.02 -65.49
C ASP A 24 71.54 -28.84 -64.79
N LYS A 25 72.24 -29.99 -64.71
CA LYS A 25 73.57 -30.36 -64.14
C LYS A 25 73.52 -30.86 -62.69
N GLY A 26 73.71 -32.14 -62.36
CA GLY A 26 74.37 -33.26 -63.05
C GLY A 26 75.74 -33.52 -62.42
N THR A 27 75.89 -34.66 -61.74
CA THR A 27 77.09 -35.42 -61.30
C THR A 27 76.78 -36.02 -59.93
N ASP A 28 77.03 -37.28 -59.56
CA ASP A 28 77.59 -38.46 -60.19
C ASP A 28 77.36 -39.57 -59.14
N TYR A 29 76.77 -40.71 -59.51
CA TYR A 29 76.66 -41.87 -58.62
C TYR A 29 77.39 -43.04 -59.29
N PRO A 30 78.44 -43.61 -58.69
CA PRO A 30 78.94 -44.90 -59.12
C PRO A 30 78.06 -46.01 -58.54
N ASN A 31 77.28 -46.56 -59.46
CA ASN A 31 76.61 -47.84 -59.51
C ASN A 31 77.28 -48.99 -58.73
N ARG A 32 76.51 -49.68 -57.88
CA ARG A 32 76.69 -51.11 -57.61
C ARG A 32 75.35 -51.84 -57.74
N ASN A 33 75.22 -52.53 -58.86
CA ASN A 33 74.16 -53.47 -59.22
C ASN A 33 73.91 -54.51 -58.13
N SER A 34 72.66 -54.60 -57.69
CA SER A 34 71.96 -55.88 -57.58
C SER A 34 70.48 -55.64 -57.88
N LYS A 35 70.02 -56.19 -59.00
CA LYS A 35 68.61 -56.20 -59.43
C LYS A 35 67.76 -56.91 -58.37
N GLU A 36 67.18 -56.14 -57.45
CA GLU A 36 65.94 -56.53 -56.78
C GLU A 36 64.79 -56.23 -57.73
N VAL A 37 63.97 -57.23 -58.01
CA VAL A 37 62.72 -57.03 -58.75
C VAL A 37 61.81 -56.17 -57.88
N LEU A 38 61.79 -54.86 -58.13
CA LEU A 38 60.94 -53.89 -57.45
C LEU A 38 59.49 -54.11 -57.92
N ASP A 39 58.63 -54.56 -57.01
CA ASP A 39 57.18 -54.55 -57.19
C ASP A 39 56.70 -53.08 -57.35
N PRO A 40 56.19 -52.67 -58.54
CA PRO A 40 55.85 -51.28 -58.83
C PRO A 40 54.79 -50.70 -57.90
N GLN A 41 53.85 -51.53 -57.44
CA GLN A 41 52.80 -51.10 -56.52
C GLN A 41 53.37 -50.84 -55.12
N LYS A 42 54.31 -51.69 -54.69
CA LYS A 42 55.00 -51.58 -53.39
C LYS A 42 55.91 -50.36 -53.35
N GLU A 43 56.54 -49.99 -54.46
CA GLU A 43 57.33 -48.76 -54.59
C GLU A 43 56.43 -47.51 -54.50
N GLN A 44 55.29 -47.51 -55.19
CA GLN A 44 54.35 -46.39 -55.16
C GLN A 44 53.77 -46.17 -53.75
N ASP A 45 53.41 -47.24 -53.05
CA ASP A 45 52.92 -47.17 -51.67
C ASP A 45 54.00 -46.66 -50.69
N TYR A 46 55.25 -47.07 -50.88
CA TYR A 46 56.38 -46.60 -50.08
C TYR A 46 56.62 -45.10 -50.26
N GLN A 47 56.70 -44.61 -51.50
CA GLN A 47 56.90 -43.17 -51.78
C GLN A 47 55.77 -42.32 -51.20
N LYS A 48 54.52 -42.79 -51.31
CA LYS A 48 53.36 -42.13 -50.71
C LYS A 48 53.44 -42.05 -49.19
N LEU A 49 53.93 -43.10 -48.52
CA LEU A 49 54.13 -43.09 -47.07
C LEU A 49 55.25 -42.13 -46.63
N VAL A 50 56.33 -42.04 -47.41
CA VAL A 50 57.43 -41.09 -47.16
C VAL A 50 56.94 -39.66 -47.32
N GLU A 51 56.20 -39.37 -48.39
CA GLU A 51 55.58 -38.07 -48.62
C GLU A 51 54.63 -37.68 -47.48
N LEU A 52 53.73 -38.58 -47.08
CA LEU A 52 52.83 -38.36 -45.96
C LEU A 52 53.60 -38.11 -44.65
N MET A 53 54.67 -38.85 -44.38
CA MET A 53 55.53 -38.64 -43.20
C MET A 53 56.17 -37.24 -43.20
N ASN A 54 56.63 -36.78 -44.37
CA ASN A 54 57.24 -35.46 -44.54
C ASN A 54 56.21 -34.34 -44.38
N CYS A 55 55.01 -34.49 -44.95
CA CYS A 55 53.91 -33.54 -44.76
C CYS A 55 53.51 -33.40 -43.29
N MET A 56 53.49 -34.52 -42.54
CA MET A 56 53.24 -34.49 -41.09
C MET A 56 54.30 -33.68 -40.34
N GLY A 57 55.55 -33.62 -40.84
CA GLY A 57 56.64 -32.83 -40.27
C GLY A 57 56.28 -31.35 -40.15
N CYS A 58 55.59 -30.81 -41.15
CA CYS A 58 55.19 -29.41 -41.25
C CYS A 58 53.94 -29.04 -40.42
N MET A 59 53.20 -30.01 -39.88
CA MET A 59 51.99 -29.74 -39.09
C MET A 59 52.33 -29.19 -37.70
N THR A 60 51.49 -28.28 -37.20
CA THR A 60 51.57 -27.82 -35.79
C THR A 60 51.31 -28.98 -34.82
N ALA A 61 51.90 -28.92 -33.62
CA ALA A 61 51.70 -29.94 -32.60
C ALA A 61 50.21 -30.09 -32.23
N SER A 62 49.64 -31.27 -32.49
CA SER A 62 48.27 -31.63 -32.17
C SER A 62 48.17 -33.12 -31.82
N GLY A 63 47.09 -33.52 -31.14
CA GLY A 63 46.81 -34.94 -30.92
C GLY A 63 46.68 -35.73 -32.23
N ASP A 64 46.16 -35.09 -33.28
CA ASP A 64 46.05 -35.70 -34.60
C ASP A 64 47.42 -35.98 -35.22
N LYS A 65 48.44 -35.15 -34.93
CA LYS A 65 49.81 -35.34 -35.41
C LYS A 65 50.41 -36.65 -34.89
N SER A 66 50.21 -36.99 -33.62
CA SER A 66 50.72 -38.24 -33.05
C SER A 66 49.93 -39.46 -33.53
N VAL A 67 48.61 -39.35 -33.70
CA VAL A 67 47.77 -40.42 -34.27
C VAL A 67 48.18 -40.75 -35.71
N MET A 68 48.44 -39.72 -36.53
CA MET A 68 48.86 -39.89 -37.91
C MET A 68 50.26 -40.52 -38.03
N TYR A 69 51.26 -40.05 -37.27
CA TYR A 69 52.58 -40.70 -37.25
C TYR A 69 52.51 -42.16 -36.80
N LYS A 70 51.66 -42.48 -35.82
CA LYS A 70 51.43 -43.86 -35.39
C LYS A 70 50.83 -44.73 -36.50
N ARG A 71 49.93 -44.16 -37.32
CA ARG A 71 49.33 -44.85 -38.47
C ARG A 71 50.34 -45.06 -39.60
N ILE A 72 51.13 -44.04 -39.93
CA ILE A 72 52.19 -44.11 -40.96
C ILE A 72 53.26 -45.12 -40.54
N GLY A 73 53.75 -45.05 -39.30
CA GLY A 73 54.74 -45.98 -38.77
C GLY A 73 54.27 -47.45 -38.76
N LYS A 74 52.98 -47.69 -38.50
CA LYS A 74 52.38 -49.04 -38.64
C LYS A 74 52.40 -49.56 -40.07
N GLN A 75 52.18 -48.68 -41.06
CA GLN A 75 52.21 -49.06 -42.47
C GLN A 75 53.64 -49.34 -42.93
N PHE A 76 54.61 -48.51 -42.55
CA PHE A 76 56.02 -48.81 -42.79
C PHE A 76 56.46 -50.14 -42.17
N LYS A 77 56.00 -50.47 -40.96
CA LYS A 77 56.29 -51.77 -40.33
C LYS A 77 55.70 -52.97 -41.09
N LYS A 78 54.59 -52.80 -41.84
CA LYS A 78 54.05 -53.86 -42.71
C LYS A 78 54.92 -54.10 -43.95
N MET A 79 55.80 -53.16 -44.28
CA MET A 79 56.74 -53.22 -45.39
C MET A 79 58.17 -53.50 -44.89
N SER A 80 58.32 -54.16 -43.74
CA SER A 80 59.62 -54.48 -43.13
C SER A 80 60.54 -55.22 -44.10
N GLY A 81 61.84 -54.87 -44.09
CA GLY A 81 62.84 -55.40 -45.03
C GLY A 81 62.80 -54.78 -46.43
N TYR A 82 61.86 -53.87 -46.73
CA TYR A 82 61.81 -53.14 -48.00
C TYR A 82 62.44 -51.75 -47.86
N LYS A 83 63.58 -51.53 -48.52
CA LYS A 83 64.34 -50.26 -48.45
C LYS A 83 64.54 -49.80 -46.99
N GLU A 84 64.41 -48.50 -46.72
CA GLU A 84 64.55 -47.91 -45.37
C GLU A 84 63.24 -47.96 -44.55
N ALA A 85 62.24 -48.77 -44.91
CA ALA A 85 60.93 -48.78 -44.24
C ALA A 85 61.02 -49.00 -42.72
N ASP A 86 61.93 -49.87 -42.25
CA ASP A 86 62.12 -50.10 -40.81
C ASP A 86 62.70 -48.87 -40.08
N ALA A 87 63.57 -48.11 -40.75
CA ALA A 87 64.10 -46.86 -40.21
C ALA A 87 63.00 -45.79 -40.12
N PHE A 88 62.15 -45.67 -41.15
CA PHE A 88 61.01 -44.74 -41.14
C PHE A 88 59.93 -45.15 -40.13
N ALA A 89 59.69 -46.45 -39.92
CA ALA A 89 58.81 -46.91 -38.85
C ALA A 89 59.31 -46.48 -37.46
N LYS A 90 60.63 -46.57 -37.22
CA LYS A 90 61.26 -46.11 -35.98
C LYS A 90 61.17 -44.59 -35.83
N GLN A 91 61.48 -43.85 -36.89
CA GLN A 91 61.37 -42.38 -36.91
C GLN A 91 59.95 -41.89 -36.66
N CYS A 92 58.94 -42.57 -37.22
CA CYS A 92 57.53 -42.28 -36.95
C CYS A 92 57.21 -42.45 -35.46
N MET A 93 57.63 -43.55 -34.83
CA MET A 93 57.39 -43.80 -33.40
C MET A 93 58.10 -42.78 -32.50
N GLU A 94 59.27 -42.29 -32.89
CA GLU A 94 59.98 -41.23 -32.20
C GLU A 94 59.27 -39.87 -32.38
N SER A 95 58.77 -39.61 -33.59
CA SER A 95 57.95 -38.43 -33.90
C SER A 95 56.60 -38.43 -33.16
N VAL A 96 56.00 -39.59 -32.88
CA VAL A 96 54.83 -39.72 -31.99
C VAL A 96 55.16 -39.22 -30.59
N LYS A 97 56.26 -39.70 -29.99
CA LYS A 97 56.68 -39.30 -28.63
C LYS A 97 56.94 -37.80 -28.55
N GLN A 98 57.57 -37.24 -29.57
CA GLN A 98 57.84 -35.81 -29.66
C GLN A 98 56.54 -34.99 -29.82
N ALA A 99 55.65 -35.40 -30.73
CA ALA A 99 54.36 -34.74 -30.94
C ALA A 99 53.46 -34.78 -29.70
N ASP A 100 53.42 -35.89 -28.96
CA ASP A 100 52.68 -36.00 -27.69
C ASP A 100 53.27 -35.09 -26.61
N LYS A 101 54.60 -35.00 -26.52
CA LYS A 101 55.30 -34.12 -25.58
C LYS A 101 55.04 -32.63 -25.89
N GLU A 102 55.03 -32.25 -27.16
CA GLU A 102 54.74 -30.89 -27.61
C GLU A 102 53.26 -30.53 -27.39
N THR A 103 52.34 -31.45 -27.66
CA THR A 103 50.91 -31.27 -27.42
C THR A 103 50.61 -31.09 -25.93
N LYS A 104 51.18 -31.92 -25.05
CA LYS A 104 51.08 -31.75 -23.59
C LYS A 104 51.63 -30.40 -23.12
N LYS A 105 52.76 -29.96 -23.69
CA LYS A 105 53.35 -28.65 -23.39
C LYS A 105 52.45 -27.49 -23.82
N ALA A 106 51.81 -27.59 -24.98
CA ALA A 106 50.90 -26.57 -25.51
C ALA A 106 49.63 -26.45 -24.67
N ILE A 107 48.95 -27.56 -24.38
CA ILE A 107 47.75 -27.60 -23.53
C ILE A 107 48.06 -27.05 -22.14
N TYR A 108 49.18 -27.47 -21.55
CA TYR A 108 49.61 -26.97 -20.25
C TYR A 108 49.88 -25.45 -20.23
N LYS A 109 50.48 -24.90 -21.30
CA LYS A 109 50.70 -23.46 -21.44
C LYS A 109 49.37 -22.70 -21.53
N GLU A 110 48.42 -23.23 -22.28
CA GLU A 110 47.09 -22.65 -22.42
C GLU A 110 46.28 -22.72 -21.11
N ALA A 111 46.34 -23.85 -20.41
CA ALA A 111 45.72 -23.99 -19.08
C ALA A 111 46.27 -22.98 -18.07
N LYS A 112 47.59 -22.74 -18.07
CA LYS A 112 48.22 -21.67 -17.26
C LYS A 112 47.74 -20.28 -17.66
N ARG A 113 47.60 -20.01 -18.95
CA ARG A 113 47.09 -18.73 -19.45
C ARG A 113 45.64 -18.49 -18.99
N ARG A 114 44.77 -19.49 -19.14
CA ARG A 114 43.37 -19.46 -18.69
C ARG A 114 43.26 -19.22 -17.19
N LYS A 115 44.02 -19.95 -16.38
CA LYS A 115 44.11 -19.73 -14.94
C LYS A 115 44.55 -18.31 -14.58
N LYS A 116 45.50 -17.73 -15.33
CA LYS A 116 46.00 -16.36 -15.08
C LYS A 116 44.94 -15.29 -15.34
N VAL A 117 44.07 -15.48 -16.34
CA VAL A 117 43.02 -14.51 -16.70
C VAL A 117 41.69 -14.78 -15.99
N ALA A 118 41.54 -15.92 -15.33
CA ALA A 118 40.33 -16.32 -14.62
C ALA A 118 39.98 -15.33 -13.49
N LYS A 119 38.72 -14.87 -13.47
CA LYS A 119 38.19 -13.94 -12.45
C LYS A 119 36.96 -14.50 -11.75
N GLN A 120 36.22 -15.37 -12.42
CA GLN A 120 34.99 -15.97 -11.92
C GLN A 120 35.17 -17.47 -11.66
N ALA A 121 34.25 -18.05 -10.87
CA ALA A 121 34.27 -19.48 -10.58
C ALA A 121 34.31 -20.34 -11.84
N GLU A 122 33.49 -19.98 -12.83
CA GLU A 122 33.39 -20.71 -14.10
C GLU A 122 34.69 -20.69 -14.90
N ASP A 123 35.39 -19.54 -14.91
CA ASP A 123 36.71 -19.45 -15.56
C ASP A 123 37.73 -20.40 -14.92
N TYR A 124 37.69 -20.56 -13.59
CA TYR A 124 38.55 -21.48 -12.88
C TYR A 124 38.17 -22.95 -13.12
N LYS A 125 36.88 -23.28 -13.28
CA LYS A 125 36.46 -24.64 -13.68
C LYS A 125 37.01 -25.00 -15.06
N LEU A 126 36.84 -24.10 -16.04
CA LEU A 126 37.37 -24.29 -17.40
C LEU A 126 38.90 -24.43 -17.39
N ALA A 127 39.60 -23.66 -16.56
CA ALA A 127 41.05 -23.80 -16.41
C ALA A 127 41.44 -25.16 -15.78
N ALA A 128 40.67 -25.65 -14.79
CA ALA A 128 40.90 -26.95 -14.18
C ALA A 128 40.72 -28.09 -15.19
N GLU A 129 39.64 -28.06 -15.99
CA GLU A 129 39.37 -29.05 -17.05
C GLU A 129 40.53 -29.13 -18.07
N GLU A 130 41.07 -27.98 -18.50
CA GLU A 130 42.23 -27.96 -19.40
C GLU A 130 43.49 -28.55 -18.77
N PHE A 131 43.73 -28.33 -17.46
CA PHE A 131 44.82 -29.00 -16.76
C PHE A 131 44.61 -30.52 -16.67
N ARG A 132 43.37 -30.99 -16.49
CA ARG A 132 43.05 -32.42 -16.41
C ARG A 132 43.33 -33.18 -17.71
N LYS A 133 43.22 -32.53 -18.88
CA LYS A 133 43.58 -33.12 -20.18
C LYS A 133 45.05 -33.54 -20.28
N VAL A 134 45.92 -33.00 -19.41
CA VAL A 134 47.34 -33.33 -19.32
C VAL A 134 47.73 -33.87 -17.94
N SER A 135 46.86 -34.70 -17.34
CA SER A 135 47.14 -35.36 -16.06
C SER A 135 48.47 -36.13 -16.07
N GLY A 136 49.20 -36.10 -14.95
CA GLY A 136 50.56 -36.65 -14.81
C GLY A 136 51.68 -35.84 -15.50
N TYR A 137 51.37 -34.75 -16.19
CA TYR A 137 52.36 -33.85 -16.77
C TYR A 137 52.69 -32.68 -15.83
N LYS A 138 53.92 -32.67 -15.29
CA LYS A 138 54.40 -31.64 -14.33
C LYS A 138 53.46 -31.55 -13.12
N ASP A 139 52.98 -30.36 -12.79
CA ASP A 139 52.10 -30.01 -11.68
C ASP A 139 50.63 -29.82 -12.14
N ALA A 140 50.25 -30.32 -13.32
CA ALA A 140 48.93 -30.09 -13.90
C ALA A 140 47.78 -30.52 -12.95
N ASP A 141 47.86 -31.68 -12.32
CA ASP A 141 46.83 -32.16 -11.39
C ASP A 141 46.71 -31.29 -10.14
N ALA A 142 47.84 -30.81 -9.61
CA ALA A 142 47.84 -29.87 -8.48
C ALA A 142 47.24 -28.52 -8.87
N MET A 143 47.54 -28.05 -10.07
CA MET A 143 47.01 -26.80 -10.62
C MET A 143 45.50 -26.89 -10.89
N ALA A 144 45.01 -28.05 -11.36
CA ALA A 144 43.58 -28.33 -11.51
C ALA A 144 42.85 -28.28 -10.16
N LEU A 145 43.39 -28.98 -9.15
CA LEU A 145 42.81 -28.98 -7.80
C LEU A 145 42.78 -27.58 -7.18
N GLU A 146 43.83 -26.77 -7.39
CA GLU A 146 43.85 -25.37 -6.92
C GLU A 146 42.76 -24.53 -7.60
N CYS A 147 42.55 -24.69 -8.91
CA CYS A 147 41.48 -24.03 -9.64
C CYS A 147 40.08 -24.46 -9.15
N GLU A 148 39.85 -25.76 -8.94
CA GLU A 148 38.60 -26.31 -8.38
C GLU A 148 38.31 -25.70 -6.99
N LYS A 149 39.32 -25.64 -6.11
CA LYS A 149 39.22 -24.99 -4.80
C LYS A 149 38.88 -23.50 -4.94
N LYS A 150 39.56 -22.76 -5.81
CA LYS A 150 39.28 -21.33 -6.05
C LYS A 150 37.87 -21.10 -6.59
N SER A 151 37.40 -21.95 -7.50
CA SER A 151 36.04 -21.92 -8.02
C SER A 151 35.01 -22.06 -6.90
N SER A 152 35.12 -23.10 -6.08
CA SER A 152 34.16 -23.35 -4.99
C SER A 152 34.10 -22.20 -3.96
N ILE A 153 35.25 -21.56 -3.65
CA ILE A 153 35.31 -20.39 -2.78
C ILE A 153 34.59 -19.19 -3.42
N LEU A 154 34.79 -18.95 -4.72
CA LEU A 154 34.17 -17.84 -5.44
C LEU A 154 32.66 -18.03 -5.57
N GLU A 155 32.17 -19.25 -5.81
CA GLU A 155 30.73 -19.55 -5.82
C GLU A 155 30.08 -19.26 -4.47
N ARG A 156 30.68 -19.73 -3.37
CA ARG A 156 30.19 -19.44 -2.01
C ARG A 156 30.17 -17.94 -1.71
N LYS A 157 31.22 -17.20 -2.10
CA LYS A 157 31.28 -15.74 -1.94
C LYS A 157 30.23 -15.01 -2.78
N SER A 158 30.03 -15.42 -4.03
CA SER A 158 29.01 -14.85 -4.94
C SER A 158 27.59 -15.11 -4.43
N PHE A 159 27.31 -16.35 -4.00
CA PHE A 159 26.04 -16.74 -3.41
C PHE A 159 25.75 -15.95 -2.12
N ARG A 160 26.73 -15.85 -1.20
CA ARG A 160 26.59 -15.06 0.03
C ARG A 160 26.32 -13.58 -0.26
N LYS A 161 27.02 -12.97 -1.23
CA LYS A 161 26.77 -11.56 -1.62
C LYS A 161 25.36 -11.36 -2.17
N LYS A 162 24.87 -12.26 -3.03
CA LYS A 162 23.50 -12.22 -3.56
C LYS A 162 22.46 -12.34 -2.45
N TRP A 163 22.64 -13.29 -1.53
CA TRP A 163 21.73 -13.48 -0.39
C TRP A 163 21.69 -12.29 0.58
N ILE A 164 22.85 -11.70 0.89
CA ILE A 164 22.91 -10.47 1.70
C ILE A 164 22.19 -9.34 0.99
N GLY A 165 22.42 -9.16 -0.32
CA GLY A 165 21.75 -8.14 -1.13
C GLY A 165 20.22 -8.30 -1.14
N CYS A 166 19.72 -9.51 -1.37
CA CYS A 166 18.29 -9.81 -1.31
C CYS A 166 17.70 -9.56 0.09
N GLY A 167 18.42 -9.97 1.15
CA GLY A 167 17.99 -9.75 2.53
C GLY A 167 17.83 -8.27 2.87
N ILE A 168 18.81 -7.44 2.49
CA ILE A 168 18.75 -5.98 2.69
C ILE A 168 17.56 -5.38 1.93
N PHE A 169 17.36 -5.77 0.66
CA PHE A 169 16.25 -5.26 -0.15
C PHE A 169 14.89 -5.56 0.47
N VAL A 170 14.66 -6.80 0.92
CA VAL A 170 13.42 -7.19 1.60
C VAL A 170 13.23 -6.39 2.89
N LEU A 171 14.29 -6.19 3.68
CA LEU A 171 14.24 -5.43 4.92
C LEU A 171 13.89 -3.94 4.67
N CYS A 172 14.44 -3.34 3.60
CA CYS A 172 14.09 -1.98 3.18
C CYS A 172 12.63 -1.86 2.74
N VAL A 173 12.12 -2.80 1.94
CA VAL A 173 10.70 -2.81 1.51
C VAL A 173 9.78 -2.94 2.72
N VAL A 174 10.09 -3.85 3.65
CA VAL A 174 9.34 -4.00 4.90
C VAL A 174 9.39 -2.72 5.74
N ALA A 175 10.55 -2.07 5.86
CA ALA A 175 10.69 -0.81 6.59
C ALA A 175 9.86 0.34 5.98
N VAL A 176 9.77 0.43 4.65
CA VAL A 176 8.90 1.42 3.97
C VAL A 176 7.43 1.13 4.21
N ILE A 177 7.00 -0.13 4.10
CA ILE A 177 5.61 -0.54 4.35
C ILE A 177 5.23 -0.28 5.81
N LEU A 178 6.08 -0.64 6.76
CA LEU A 178 5.89 -0.37 8.18
C LEU A 178 5.90 1.14 8.46
N GLY A 179 6.83 1.87 7.83
CA GLY A 179 6.95 3.33 7.88
C GLY A 179 5.67 4.06 7.45
N ALA A 180 5.05 3.64 6.36
CA ALA A 180 3.79 4.19 5.86
C ALA A 180 2.60 3.91 6.79
N ARG A 181 2.67 2.88 7.65
CA ARG A 181 1.65 2.60 8.67
C ARG A 181 1.87 3.35 9.98
N THR A 182 3.02 3.99 10.17
CA THR A 182 3.32 4.75 11.39
C THR A 182 2.37 5.93 11.58
N SER A 183 2.12 6.28 12.84
CA SER A 183 1.37 7.49 13.20
C SER A 183 2.02 8.75 12.63
N HIS A 184 3.34 8.76 12.44
CA HIS A 184 4.08 9.89 11.88
C HIS A 184 3.72 10.18 10.42
N ALA A 185 3.75 9.16 9.55
CA ALA A 185 3.39 9.33 8.13
C ALA A 185 1.93 9.78 7.97
N LYS A 186 1.03 9.13 8.73
CA LYS A 186 -0.40 9.49 8.77
C LYS A 186 -0.63 10.94 9.24
N TYR A 187 0.13 11.40 10.23
CA TYR A 187 0.06 12.77 10.73
C TYR A 187 0.46 13.80 9.67
N TYR A 188 1.53 13.58 8.91
CA TYR A 188 1.89 14.48 7.80
C TYR A 188 0.85 14.46 6.69
N LEU A 189 0.31 13.29 6.36
CA LEU A 189 -0.76 13.21 5.37
C LEU A 189 -2.02 13.97 5.83
N ALA A 190 -2.38 13.90 7.12
CA ALA A 190 -3.47 14.69 7.70
C ALA A 190 -3.20 16.20 7.58
N ASN A 191 -1.96 16.64 7.83
CA ASN A 191 -1.56 18.03 7.65
C ASN A 191 -1.68 18.49 6.19
N ILE A 192 -1.33 17.64 5.22
CA ILE A 192 -1.49 17.94 3.79
C ILE A 192 -2.98 18.13 3.48
N TYR A 193 -3.84 17.20 3.90
CA TYR A 193 -5.30 17.34 3.69
C TYR A 193 -5.86 18.62 4.33
N LYS A 194 -5.40 18.98 5.54
CA LYS A 194 -5.78 20.24 6.18
C LYS A 194 -5.37 21.46 5.34
N MET A 195 -4.13 21.48 4.86
CA MET A 195 -3.59 22.60 4.06
C MET A 195 -4.26 22.74 2.70
N THR A 196 -4.69 21.64 2.09
CA THR A 196 -5.41 21.65 0.81
C THR A 196 -6.91 21.91 0.96
N GLY A 197 -7.42 22.11 2.18
CA GLY A 197 -8.84 22.34 2.45
C GLY A 197 -9.71 21.08 2.43
N SER A 198 -9.12 19.89 2.28
CA SER A 198 -9.85 18.62 2.38
C SER A 198 -10.08 18.24 3.85
N TYR A 199 -10.91 19.04 4.54
CA TYR A 199 -11.17 18.87 5.96
C TYR A 199 -11.80 17.51 6.32
N PRO A 200 -12.76 16.93 5.54
CA PRO A 200 -13.29 15.61 5.86
C PRO A 200 -12.21 14.52 5.96
N SER A 201 -11.25 14.51 5.02
CA SER A 201 -10.13 13.57 5.03
C SER A 201 -9.16 13.86 6.19
N ALA A 202 -8.90 15.13 6.49
CA ALA A 202 -8.06 15.51 7.63
C ALA A 202 -8.69 15.09 8.97
N ILE A 203 -9.99 15.31 9.15
CA ILE A 203 -10.77 14.95 10.34
C ILE A 203 -10.71 13.44 10.59
N ASP A 204 -10.95 12.61 9.57
CA ASP A 204 -10.86 11.14 9.70
C ASP A 204 -9.45 10.70 10.12
N MET A 205 -8.41 11.28 9.51
CA MET A 205 -7.03 10.94 9.83
C MET A 205 -6.62 11.37 11.24
N TYR A 206 -6.92 12.61 11.67
CA TYR A 206 -6.63 13.06 13.03
C TYR A 206 -7.42 12.27 14.07
N LYS A 207 -8.70 11.95 13.80
CA LYS A 207 -9.51 11.09 14.67
C LYS A 207 -8.88 9.72 14.87
N ARG A 208 -8.37 9.08 13.81
CA ARG A 208 -7.68 7.78 13.88
C ARG A 208 -6.34 7.84 14.61
N LEU A 209 -5.68 9.00 14.58
CA LEU A 209 -4.41 9.23 15.27
C LEU A 209 -4.58 9.47 16.77
N GLY A 210 -5.77 9.87 17.23
CA GLY A 210 -6.09 10.05 18.64
C GLY A 210 -5.19 11.09 19.30
N ALA A 211 -4.55 10.73 20.42
CA ALA A 211 -3.68 11.61 21.21
C ALA A 211 -2.24 11.76 20.64
N TYR A 212 -2.00 11.39 19.39
CA TYR A 212 -0.68 11.55 18.78
C TYR A 212 -0.36 13.04 18.52
N LYS A 213 0.61 13.62 19.23
CA LYS A 213 0.97 15.05 19.10
C LYS A 213 -0.26 15.96 19.32
N ASP A 214 -0.37 17.03 18.54
CA ASP A 214 -1.45 18.02 18.53
C ASP A 214 -2.65 17.59 17.64
N CYS A 215 -2.87 16.28 17.46
CA CYS A 215 -4.00 15.78 16.68
C CYS A 215 -5.37 16.19 17.26
N PRO A 216 -5.60 16.15 18.59
CA PRO A 216 -6.87 16.60 19.16
C PRO A 216 -7.18 18.07 18.84
N GLU A 217 -6.22 18.96 18.98
CA GLU A 217 -6.37 20.39 18.72
C GLU A 217 -6.59 20.65 17.22
N ARG A 218 -5.83 19.96 16.35
CA ARG A 218 -6.00 20.05 14.89
C ARG A 218 -7.32 19.47 14.41
N LEU A 219 -7.81 18.41 15.04
CA LEU A 219 -9.10 17.81 14.73
C LEU A 219 -10.20 18.85 14.96
N VAL A 220 -10.19 19.51 16.12
CA VAL A 220 -11.16 20.56 16.48
C VAL A 220 -11.05 21.74 15.51
N GLU A 221 -9.84 22.21 15.19
CA GLU A 221 -9.64 23.28 14.19
C GLU A 221 -10.22 22.89 12.81
N CYS A 222 -9.97 21.66 12.34
CA CYS A 222 -10.49 21.18 11.07
C CYS A 222 -12.02 21.11 11.06
N ARG A 223 -12.64 20.68 12.16
CA ARG A 223 -14.11 20.65 12.29
C ARG A 223 -14.71 22.03 12.19
N TYR A 224 -14.16 22.98 12.94
CA TYR A 224 -14.57 24.37 12.86
C TYR A 224 -14.48 24.90 11.42
N ARG A 225 -13.33 24.75 10.76
CA ARG A 225 -13.15 25.23 9.38
C ARG A 225 -14.07 24.52 8.38
N TYR A 226 -14.36 23.24 8.57
CA TYR A 226 -15.30 22.52 7.75
C TYR A 226 -16.75 23.02 7.96
N GLY A 227 -17.11 23.33 9.21
CA GLY A 227 -18.38 23.97 9.54
C GLY A 227 -18.55 25.30 8.82
N ILE A 228 -17.52 26.15 8.82
CA ILE A 228 -17.51 27.43 8.09
C ILE A 228 -17.72 27.24 6.59
N GLU A 229 -17.07 26.23 5.99
CA GLU A 229 -17.26 25.96 4.55
C GLU A 229 -18.67 25.47 4.25
N ALA A 230 -19.19 24.57 5.09
CA ALA A 230 -20.57 24.10 4.98
C ALA A 230 -21.60 25.23 5.14
N GLU A 231 -21.36 26.24 5.98
CA GLU A 231 -22.22 27.43 6.07
C GLU A 231 -22.24 28.23 4.77
N LYS A 232 -21.10 28.43 4.11
CA LYS A 232 -21.04 29.13 2.82
C LYS A 232 -21.78 28.40 1.71
N GLU A 233 -21.87 27.08 1.82
CA GLU A 233 -22.61 26.20 0.91
C GLU A 233 -24.10 26.04 1.30
N ASP A 234 -24.59 26.79 2.31
CA ASP A 234 -25.92 26.64 2.90
C ASP A 234 -26.22 25.20 3.41
N ASN A 235 -25.18 24.40 3.64
CA ASN A 235 -25.29 23.04 4.17
C ASN A 235 -25.31 23.07 5.70
N TYR A 236 -26.36 23.68 6.26
CA TYR A 236 -26.51 23.89 7.71
C TYR A 236 -26.53 22.58 8.51
N LYS A 237 -26.93 21.46 7.89
CA LYS A 237 -26.89 20.13 8.53
C LYS A 237 -25.45 19.71 8.83
N THR A 238 -24.56 19.91 7.87
CA THR A 238 -23.13 19.61 8.05
C THR A 238 -22.49 20.64 8.97
N ALA A 239 -22.81 21.92 8.81
CA ALA A 239 -22.33 22.99 9.68
C ALA A 239 -22.64 22.70 11.16
N ALA A 240 -23.92 22.47 11.51
CA ALA A 240 -24.33 22.17 12.88
C ALA A 240 -23.60 20.94 13.44
N LYS A 241 -23.47 19.86 12.66
CA LYS A 241 -22.75 18.66 13.09
C LYS A 241 -21.29 18.96 13.43
N GLU A 242 -20.60 19.72 12.59
CA GLU A 242 -19.17 19.96 12.75
C GLU A 242 -18.88 21.01 13.82
N PHE A 243 -19.71 22.05 13.98
CA PHE A 243 -19.61 22.98 15.11
C PHE A 243 -19.90 22.31 16.45
N ALA A 244 -20.94 21.47 16.53
CA ALA A 244 -21.20 20.68 17.75
C ALA A 244 -20.01 19.79 18.13
N ALA A 245 -19.29 19.26 17.13
CA ALA A 245 -18.11 18.45 17.36
C ALA A 245 -16.82 19.28 17.57
N ALA A 246 -16.84 20.58 17.30
CA ALA A 246 -15.78 21.53 17.63
C ALA A 246 -15.92 22.09 19.06
N GLY A 247 -17.10 21.97 19.68
CA GLY A 247 -17.32 22.31 21.09
C GLY A 247 -17.17 23.81 21.36
N ASP A 248 -16.38 24.16 22.37
CA ASP A 248 -16.08 25.53 22.82
C ASP A 248 -14.98 26.22 22.01
N TYR A 249 -14.57 25.65 20.88
CA TYR A 249 -13.53 26.23 20.05
C TYR A 249 -14.03 27.48 19.33
N LYS A 250 -13.52 28.65 19.73
CA LYS A 250 -13.91 29.96 19.17
C LYS A 250 -15.42 30.19 19.30
N ASP A 251 -16.07 30.68 18.24
CA ASP A 251 -17.50 30.96 18.13
C ASP A 251 -18.30 29.72 17.65
N SER A 252 -17.81 28.50 17.91
CA SER A 252 -18.46 27.27 17.43
C SER A 252 -19.86 27.09 18.01
N GLU A 253 -20.09 27.43 19.28
CA GLU A 253 -21.41 27.27 19.89
C GLU A 253 -22.43 28.24 19.30
N GLU A 254 -22.06 29.49 19.07
CA GLU A 254 -22.93 30.49 18.45
C GLU A 254 -23.24 30.14 16.99
N ARG A 255 -22.25 29.61 16.25
CA ARG A 255 -22.47 29.11 14.88
C ARG A 255 -23.32 27.85 14.84
N LEU A 256 -23.18 26.95 15.81
CA LEU A 256 -24.07 25.80 15.96
C LEU A 256 -25.53 26.27 16.07
N VAL A 257 -25.81 27.23 16.96
CA VAL A 257 -27.14 27.81 17.13
C VAL A 257 -27.65 28.43 15.84
N ALA A 258 -26.83 29.25 15.16
CA ALA A 258 -27.22 29.88 13.90
C ALA A 258 -27.56 28.82 12.82
N ALA A 259 -26.75 27.76 12.72
CA ALA A 259 -27.01 26.65 11.81
C ALA A 259 -28.29 25.88 12.19
N GLN A 260 -28.55 25.64 13.48
CA GLN A 260 -29.79 25.03 13.97
C GLN A 260 -31.01 25.89 13.61
N GLN A 261 -30.94 27.21 13.80
CA GLN A 261 -32.03 28.12 13.45
C GLN A 261 -32.33 28.10 11.94
N ASN A 262 -31.30 28.12 11.10
CA ASN A 262 -31.47 28.02 9.64
C ASN A 262 -32.03 26.65 9.21
N LEU A 263 -31.60 25.57 9.87
CA LEU A 263 -32.20 24.25 9.69
C LEU A 263 -33.69 24.25 10.02
N ILE A 264 -34.09 24.80 11.17
CA ILE A 264 -35.51 24.85 11.56
C ILE A 264 -36.31 25.69 10.56
N LYS A 265 -35.84 26.88 10.19
CA LYS A 265 -36.52 27.77 9.22
C LYS A 265 -36.76 27.11 7.86
N SER A 266 -35.84 26.25 7.42
CA SER A 266 -35.95 25.49 6.17
C SER A 266 -36.67 24.15 6.29
N SER A 267 -37.07 23.77 7.52
CA SER A 267 -37.74 22.50 7.82
C SER A 267 -39.27 22.61 7.78
N LYS A 268 -39.95 21.49 8.00
CA LYS A 268 -41.41 21.40 8.16
C LYS A 268 -41.78 20.75 9.49
N PRO A 269 -42.96 21.05 10.06
CA PRO A 269 -43.51 20.29 11.17
C PRO A 269 -43.48 18.77 10.90
N GLY A 270 -43.17 18.00 11.94
CA GLY A 270 -42.93 16.55 11.88
C GLY A 270 -41.48 16.15 11.60
N GLN A 271 -40.60 17.07 11.20
CA GLN A 271 -39.16 16.79 11.08
C GLN A 271 -38.44 16.87 12.42
N LYS A 272 -37.25 16.27 12.48
CA LYS A 272 -36.45 16.17 13.71
C LYS A 272 -35.17 17.01 13.59
N ILE A 273 -34.80 17.65 14.68
CA ILE A 273 -33.56 18.40 14.81
C ILE A 273 -32.83 18.03 16.10
N LYS A 274 -31.49 18.05 16.08
CA LYS A 274 -30.67 17.88 17.27
C LYS A 274 -30.37 19.23 17.91
N ILE A 275 -30.77 19.39 19.16
CA ILE A 275 -30.47 20.55 20.01
C ILE A 275 -30.06 20.02 21.38
N GLY A 276 -28.90 20.46 21.85
CA GLY A 276 -28.24 19.89 23.01
C GLY A 276 -27.95 18.40 22.84
N LYS A 277 -28.18 17.65 23.91
CA LYS A 277 -27.98 16.20 23.96
C LYS A 277 -29.06 15.39 23.23
N TYR A 278 -30.17 16.00 22.82
CA TYR A 278 -31.36 15.29 22.36
C TYR A 278 -31.82 15.65 20.95
N GLU A 279 -32.65 14.76 20.38
CA GLU A 279 -33.43 15.05 19.19
C GLU A 279 -34.81 15.57 19.59
N TRP A 280 -35.26 16.58 18.87
CA TRP A 280 -36.51 17.30 19.06
C TRP A 280 -37.35 17.21 17.78
N LEU A 281 -38.63 16.91 17.93
CA LEU A 281 -39.64 16.98 16.88
C LEU A 281 -40.13 18.42 16.75
N ILE A 282 -40.09 18.95 15.53
CA ILE A 282 -40.65 20.26 15.22
C ILE A 282 -42.17 20.13 15.14
N LEU A 283 -42.89 20.83 16.02
CA LEU A 283 -44.36 20.84 16.05
C LEU A 283 -44.94 22.00 15.27
N ASP A 284 -44.30 23.17 15.37
CA ASP A 284 -44.72 24.39 14.68
C ASP A 284 -43.51 25.28 14.39
N ILE A 285 -43.63 26.10 13.33
CA ILE A 285 -42.61 27.07 12.92
C ILE A 285 -43.32 28.40 12.67
N LEU A 286 -43.01 29.37 13.52
CA LEU A 286 -43.42 30.77 13.39
C LEU A 286 -42.25 31.62 12.88
N ASP A 287 -42.50 32.89 12.58
CA ASP A 287 -41.51 33.78 11.98
C ASP A 287 -40.26 34.01 12.86
N ASP A 288 -40.42 33.97 14.17
CA ASP A 288 -39.40 34.29 15.17
C ASP A 288 -39.06 33.15 16.13
N ARG A 289 -39.84 32.06 16.13
CA ARG A 289 -39.67 30.91 17.03
C ARG A 289 -40.24 29.62 16.46
N ALA A 290 -39.82 28.48 17.00
CA ALA A 290 -40.39 27.17 16.70
C ALA A 290 -40.82 26.46 17.99
N PHE A 291 -41.90 25.69 17.91
CA PHE A 291 -42.36 24.86 19.01
C PHE A 291 -41.83 23.45 18.84
N LEU A 292 -41.14 22.94 19.85
CA LEU A 292 -40.39 21.69 19.79
C LEU A 292 -40.83 20.74 20.90
N MET A 293 -40.96 19.45 20.60
CA MET A 293 -41.15 18.38 21.60
C MET A 293 -39.95 17.44 21.57
N LYS A 294 -39.46 17.00 22.74
CA LYS A 294 -38.42 15.96 22.78
C LYS A 294 -38.91 14.69 22.06
N ASN A 295 -38.18 14.25 21.04
CA ASN A 295 -38.60 13.15 20.16
C ASN A 295 -38.67 11.80 20.91
N SER A 296 -37.77 11.56 21.86
CA SER A 296 -37.80 10.40 22.75
C SER A 296 -38.37 10.76 24.12
N SER A 297 -39.09 9.84 24.76
CA SER A 297 -39.45 9.99 26.17
C SER A 297 -38.19 9.98 27.05
N MET A 298 -38.26 10.71 28.16
CA MET A 298 -37.29 10.59 29.27
C MET A 298 -37.66 9.40 30.15
N GLU A 299 -36.84 9.16 31.17
CA GLU A 299 -37.14 8.13 32.17
C GLU A 299 -38.45 8.42 32.92
N GLU A 300 -38.92 7.37 33.58
CA GLU A 300 -40.07 7.40 34.46
C GLU A 300 -39.82 8.38 35.61
N MET A 301 -40.70 9.38 35.74
CA MET A 301 -40.62 10.41 36.77
C MET A 301 -42.04 10.82 37.19
N PRO A 302 -42.27 11.03 38.50
CA PRO A 302 -43.54 11.52 38.97
C PRO A 302 -43.72 12.98 38.56
N TYR A 303 -44.97 13.40 38.46
CA TYR A 303 -45.30 14.80 38.28
C TYR A 303 -44.85 15.63 39.50
N HIS A 304 -45.06 15.07 40.69
CA HIS A 304 -44.61 15.65 41.95
C HIS A 304 -44.13 14.56 42.92
N SER A 305 -43.07 14.84 43.67
CA SER A 305 -42.38 13.84 44.48
C SER A 305 -43.04 13.60 45.83
N GLU A 306 -43.79 14.57 46.35
CA GLU A 306 -44.41 14.50 47.67
C GLU A 306 -45.93 14.25 47.57
N PRO A 307 -46.53 13.52 48.52
CA PRO A 307 -47.98 13.40 48.61
C PRO A 307 -48.62 14.74 48.94
N GLY A 308 -49.77 15.04 48.33
CA GLY A 308 -50.53 16.24 48.62
C GLY A 308 -51.15 16.86 47.37
N GLU A 309 -51.90 17.93 47.58
CA GLU A 309 -52.46 18.70 46.47
C GLU A 309 -51.32 19.36 45.68
N VAL A 310 -51.39 19.30 44.35
CA VAL A 310 -50.34 19.87 43.50
C VAL A 310 -50.89 20.52 42.24
N THR A 311 -50.21 21.59 41.83
CA THR A 311 -50.41 22.30 40.56
C THR A 311 -49.10 22.32 39.79
N TRP A 312 -49.13 22.69 38.50
CA TRP A 312 -47.91 22.79 37.69
C TRP A 312 -46.88 23.73 38.30
N GLU A 313 -47.32 24.88 38.81
CA GLU A 313 -46.50 25.87 39.51
C GLU A 313 -45.60 25.26 40.60
N LYS A 314 -46.12 24.29 41.35
CA LYS A 314 -45.47 23.64 42.50
C LYS A 314 -44.88 22.26 42.18
N ALA A 315 -45.03 21.77 40.95
CA ALA A 315 -44.59 20.44 40.55
C ALA A 315 -43.06 20.32 40.66
N SER A 316 -42.57 19.22 41.25
CA SER A 316 -41.12 19.00 41.35
C SER A 316 -40.53 18.68 39.96
N LEU A 317 -41.33 18.09 39.07
CA LEU A 317 -40.97 17.90 37.67
C LEU A 317 -40.72 19.22 36.95
N ARG A 318 -41.56 20.24 37.15
CA ARG A 318 -41.37 21.59 36.58
C ARG A 318 -40.04 22.19 37.02
N GLN A 319 -39.75 22.12 38.32
CA GLN A 319 -38.50 22.62 38.89
C GLN A 319 -37.29 21.90 38.28
N TRP A 320 -37.33 20.58 38.18
CA TRP A 320 -36.26 19.77 37.58
C TRP A 320 -36.04 20.12 36.10
N LEU A 321 -37.12 20.29 35.32
CA LEU A 321 -37.05 20.66 33.90
C LEU A 321 -36.37 22.02 33.66
N ASN A 322 -36.63 22.99 34.54
CA ASN A 322 -36.13 24.37 34.41
C ASN A 322 -34.83 24.62 35.19
N THR A 323 -34.24 23.59 35.79
CA THR A 323 -32.93 23.68 36.46
C THR A 323 -32.00 22.61 35.91
N GLN A 324 -31.90 21.46 36.58
CA GLN A 324 -30.96 20.40 36.27
C GLN A 324 -31.06 19.94 34.81
N PHE A 325 -32.27 19.71 34.29
CA PHE A 325 -32.43 19.26 32.92
C PHE A 325 -31.94 20.31 31.91
N LEU A 326 -32.29 21.58 32.10
CA LEU A 326 -31.87 22.69 31.23
C LEU A 326 -30.34 22.84 31.24
N GLU A 327 -29.72 22.87 32.42
CA GLU A 327 -28.28 23.07 32.59
C GLU A 327 -27.46 21.89 32.05
N GLU A 328 -27.91 20.66 32.27
CA GLU A 328 -27.16 19.48 31.84
C GLU A 328 -27.36 19.17 30.36
N SER A 329 -28.46 19.62 29.73
CA SER A 329 -28.83 19.13 28.40
C SER A 329 -28.36 20.01 27.25
N PHE A 330 -28.10 21.28 27.49
CA PHE A 330 -27.86 22.31 26.48
C PHE A 330 -26.59 23.11 26.78
N SER A 331 -25.87 23.55 25.75
CA SER A 331 -24.79 24.51 25.95
C SER A 331 -25.33 25.88 26.37
N LEU A 332 -24.49 26.76 26.92
CA LEU A 332 -24.92 28.10 27.31
C LEU A 332 -25.50 28.88 26.12
N SER A 333 -24.88 28.75 24.94
CA SER A 333 -25.37 29.38 23.71
C SER A 333 -26.74 28.85 23.28
N GLU A 334 -27.00 27.54 23.43
CA GLU A 334 -28.31 26.96 23.15
C GLU A 334 -29.35 27.38 24.19
N GLN A 335 -29.01 27.40 25.49
CA GLN A 335 -29.90 27.85 26.57
C GLN A 335 -30.39 29.28 26.34
N ASN A 336 -29.51 30.18 25.89
CA ASN A 336 -29.86 31.57 25.55
C ASN A 336 -30.89 31.69 24.40
N ASN A 337 -31.15 30.61 23.66
CA ASN A 337 -32.12 30.55 22.58
C ASN A 337 -33.36 29.69 22.90
N ILE A 338 -33.44 29.14 24.11
CA ILE A 338 -34.68 28.58 24.64
C ILE A 338 -35.46 29.74 25.28
N LEU A 339 -36.71 29.94 24.86
CA LEU A 339 -37.50 31.10 25.25
C LEU A 339 -38.16 30.89 26.62
N LEU A 340 -37.96 31.84 27.53
CA LEU A 340 -38.79 31.97 28.72
C LEU A 340 -40.21 32.30 28.29
N THR A 341 -41.13 31.36 28.52
CA THR A 341 -42.50 31.40 28.00
C THR A 341 -43.48 31.55 29.15
N GLU A 342 -44.47 32.44 28.98
CA GLU A 342 -45.65 32.47 29.84
C GLU A 342 -46.53 31.24 29.56
N VAL A 343 -46.65 30.36 30.55
CA VAL A 343 -47.37 29.09 30.46
C VAL A 343 -48.67 29.21 31.24
N VAL A 344 -49.79 29.27 30.51
CA VAL A 344 -51.13 29.46 31.07
C VAL A 344 -51.66 28.14 31.64
N ASN A 345 -51.89 28.07 32.95
CA ASN A 345 -52.30 26.87 33.69
C ASN A 345 -53.80 26.85 33.96
N SER A 346 -54.58 26.65 32.90
CA SER A 346 -56.04 26.57 32.98
C SER A 346 -56.55 25.44 33.88
N ASP A 347 -57.65 25.72 34.56
CA ASP A 347 -58.43 24.72 35.30
C ASP A 347 -58.88 23.57 34.38
N ASN A 348 -59.02 22.37 34.95
CA ASN A 348 -59.65 21.27 34.24
C ASN A 348 -61.16 21.50 34.20
N THR A 349 -61.68 21.86 33.03
CA THR A 349 -63.10 22.20 32.85
C THR A 349 -64.05 21.02 33.04
N ALA A 350 -63.59 19.78 32.86
CA ALA A 350 -64.43 18.60 33.01
C ALA A 350 -64.71 18.26 34.49
N TYR A 351 -63.76 18.58 35.38
CA TYR A 351 -63.82 18.20 36.80
C TYR A 351 -63.83 19.40 37.77
N GLY A 352 -63.50 20.60 37.30
CA GLY A 352 -63.40 21.81 38.12
C GLY A 352 -62.11 21.91 38.94
N THR A 353 -61.16 20.98 38.76
CA THR A 353 -59.86 20.99 39.45
C THR A 353 -59.03 22.20 39.04
N LYS A 354 -58.46 22.89 40.04
CA LYS A 354 -57.70 24.12 39.82
C LYS A 354 -56.34 23.86 39.18
N GLY A 355 -56.02 24.62 38.13
CA GLY A 355 -54.73 24.53 37.42
C GLY A 355 -53.57 25.21 38.14
N GLY A 356 -53.88 26.13 39.06
CA GLY A 356 -52.89 26.95 39.78
C GLY A 356 -52.62 28.27 39.07
N ASN A 357 -51.57 28.98 39.48
CA ASN A 357 -51.17 30.22 38.82
C ASN A 357 -50.43 29.92 37.52
N ASP A 358 -50.50 30.86 36.58
CA ASP A 358 -49.66 30.85 35.37
C ASP A 358 -48.18 30.95 35.75
N THR A 359 -47.31 30.36 34.94
CA THR A 359 -45.87 30.25 35.21
C THR A 359 -45.03 30.87 34.10
N GLN A 360 -43.74 31.11 34.38
CA GLN A 360 -42.75 31.38 33.36
C GLN A 360 -41.76 30.23 33.30
N ASP A 361 -41.71 29.54 32.16
CA ASP A 361 -40.93 28.31 31.97
C ASP A 361 -40.14 28.35 30.66
N TYR A 362 -38.89 27.88 30.70
CA TYR A 362 -38.10 27.61 29.50
C TYR A 362 -38.50 26.27 28.87
N ILE A 363 -38.72 25.28 29.72
CA ILE A 363 -39.08 23.91 29.34
C ILE A 363 -40.29 23.49 30.17
N PHE A 364 -41.32 23.01 29.49
CA PHE A 364 -42.59 22.67 30.13
C PHE A 364 -43.21 21.41 29.52
N MET A 365 -44.40 21.04 29.98
CA MET A 365 -45.20 19.94 29.43
C MET A 365 -46.41 20.51 28.68
N PHE A 366 -46.96 19.78 27.71
CA PHE A 366 -48.21 20.20 27.10
C PHE A 366 -49.34 20.32 28.13
N SER A 367 -50.23 21.28 27.94
CA SER A 367 -51.61 21.16 28.44
C SER A 367 -52.39 20.11 27.65
N ALA A 368 -53.54 19.70 28.18
CA ALA A 368 -54.52 18.89 27.47
C ALA A 368 -54.90 19.49 26.11
N GLU A 369 -55.18 20.79 26.05
CA GLU A 369 -55.56 21.48 24.82
C GLU A 369 -54.42 21.53 23.79
N GLU A 370 -53.22 21.95 24.21
CA GLU A 370 -52.06 21.97 23.32
C GLU A 370 -51.75 20.57 22.78
N ALA A 371 -51.88 19.54 23.62
CA ALA A 371 -51.65 18.17 23.20
C ALA A 371 -52.67 17.70 22.14
N MET A 372 -53.94 18.10 22.25
CA MET A 372 -54.94 17.82 21.22
C MET A 372 -54.60 18.52 19.90
N ASN A 373 -54.18 19.79 19.96
CA ASN A 373 -53.85 20.59 18.78
C ASN A 373 -52.68 20.00 17.96
N TYR A 374 -51.69 19.41 18.62
CA TYR A 374 -50.52 18.81 17.96
C TYR A 374 -50.61 17.28 17.78
N SER A 375 -51.73 16.67 18.14
CA SER A 375 -51.91 15.20 18.14
C SER A 375 -51.59 14.52 16.81
N SER A 376 -51.87 15.18 15.68
CA SER A 376 -51.58 14.66 14.34
C SER A 376 -50.09 14.46 14.04
N LEU A 377 -49.21 15.15 14.76
CA LEU A 377 -47.75 15.05 14.62
C LEU A 377 -47.13 14.06 15.60
N PHE A 378 -47.90 13.56 16.57
CA PHE A 378 -47.36 12.73 17.63
C PHE A 378 -46.83 11.39 17.10
N PRO A 379 -45.61 10.99 17.48
CA PRO A 379 -45.13 9.65 17.21
C PRO A 379 -45.93 8.66 18.06
N ASN A 380 -45.87 7.37 17.70
CA ASN A 380 -46.40 6.32 18.56
C ASN A 380 -45.62 6.29 19.89
N PHE A 381 -46.23 6.80 20.96
CA PHE A 381 -45.55 7.09 22.22
C PHE A 381 -45.15 5.85 23.02
N LYS A 382 -45.85 4.71 22.81
CA LYS A 382 -45.64 3.40 23.49
C LYS A 382 -45.70 3.44 25.02
N THR A 383 -45.86 4.61 25.63
CA THR A 383 -45.76 4.89 27.07
C THR A 383 -46.63 6.09 27.38
N ASN A 384 -47.21 6.10 28.57
CA ASN A 384 -47.98 7.24 29.04
C ASN A 384 -47.04 8.40 29.41
N THR A 385 -47.45 9.65 29.15
CA THR A 385 -46.67 10.82 29.52
C THR A 385 -47.51 11.90 30.17
N TRP A 386 -46.97 12.53 31.21
CA TRP A 386 -47.67 13.60 31.93
C TRP A 386 -48.04 14.77 31.03
N LEU A 387 -49.14 15.43 31.37
CA LEU A 387 -49.52 16.76 30.91
C LEU A 387 -49.45 17.71 32.12
N ARG A 388 -49.25 19.01 31.88
CA ARG A 388 -49.27 19.99 32.97
C ARG A 388 -50.67 20.27 33.51
N SER A 389 -51.72 19.98 32.73
CA SER A 389 -53.12 20.16 33.13
C SER A 389 -53.48 19.27 34.34
N PRO A 390 -54.30 19.77 35.28
CA PRO A 390 -54.72 18.98 36.44
C PRO A 390 -55.66 17.84 36.02
N GLY A 391 -55.70 16.78 36.81
CA GLY A 391 -56.61 15.65 36.61
C GLY A 391 -58.00 15.90 37.22
N ASN A 392 -58.69 14.82 37.56
CA ASN A 392 -60.03 14.86 38.14
C ASN A 392 -60.10 15.38 39.58
N ASP A 393 -58.97 15.44 40.29
CA ASP A 393 -58.88 15.91 41.66
C ASP A 393 -57.53 16.60 41.91
N PRO A 394 -57.36 17.35 43.03
CA PRO A 394 -56.13 18.10 43.30
C PRO A 394 -54.86 17.26 43.49
N TYR A 395 -54.95 15.92 43.57
CA TYR A 395 -53.83 15.00 43.75
C TYR A 395 -53.40 14.35 42.43
N SER A 396 -54.10 14.63 41.32
CA SER A 396 -53.88 14.00 40.03
C SER A 396 -53.51 15.00 38.93
N ALA A 397 -52.74 14.53 37.94
CA ALA A 397 -52.39 15.27 36.74
C ALA A 397 -52.90 14.53 35.50
N ALA A 398 -53.36 15.27 34.49
CA ALA A 398 -53.74 14.70 33.20
C ALA A 398 -52.53 14.08 32.51
N PHE A 399 -52.77 13.18 31.55
CA PHE A 399 -51.69 12.53 30.80
C PHE A 399 -52.10 12.20 29.37
N LEU A 400 -51.11 11.97 28.51
CA LEU A 400 -51.27 11.33 27.21
C LEU A 400 -51.08 9.83 27.36
N SER A 401 -52.01 9.05 26.83
CA SER A 401 -51.89 7.59 26.76
C SER A 401 -50.74 7.16 25.85
N ASP A 402 -50.39 5.87 25.91
CA ASP A 402 -49.46 5.22 24.99
C ASP A 402 -49.81 5.36 23.50
N LYS A 403 -51.06 5.73 23.19
CA LYS A 403 -51.59 6.04 21.85
C LYS A 403 -51.67 7.54 21.54
N GLY A 404 -51.24 8.41 22.45
CA GLY A 404 -51.30 9.87 22.29
C GLY A 404 -52.68 10.48 22.45
N SER A 405 -53.61 9.77 23.10
CA SER A 405 -54.92 10.32 23.46
C SER A 405 -54.83 11.01 24.81
N VAL A 406 -55.45 12.18 24.95
CA VAL A 406 -55.51 12.91 26.21
C VAL A 406 -56.47 12.21 27.17
N MET A 407 -56.01 11.98 28.40
CA MET A 407 -56.74 11.40 29.53
C MET A 407 -56.86 12.49 30.61
N ASP A 408 -57.91 13.31 30.50
CA ASP A 408 -58.15 14.49 31.33
C ASP A 408 -58.55 14.16 32.77
N TYR A 409 -59.05 12.96 33.04
CA TYR A 409 -59.27 12.47 34.40
C TYR A 409 -57.95 12.27 35.18
N GLY A 410 -56.84 12.08 34.48
CA GLY A 410 -55.51 12.02 35.08
C GLY A 410 -55.16 10.79 35.89
N TYR A 411 -54.02 10.86 36.57
CA TYR A 411 -53.53 9.84 37.49
C TYR A 411 -52.78 10.50 38.66
N VAL A 412 -52.63 9.78 39.77
CA VAL A 412 -52.00 10.31 40.98
C VAL A 412 -50.60 10.87 40.68
N ALA A 413 -50.37 12.13 41.04
CA ALA A 413 -49.21 12.92 40.64
C ALA A 413 -47.87 12.35 41.15
N THR A 414 -47.90 11.53 42.20
CA THR A 414 -46.73 10.85 42.78
C THR A 414 -46.38 9.52 42.10
N SER A 415 -47.11 9.12 41.06
CA SER A 415 -46.86 7.87 40.33
C SER A 415 -45.58 7.93 39.50
N TYR A 416 -44.77 6.87 39.60
CA TYR A 416 -43.57 6.67 38.77
C TYR A 416 -43.88 5.88 37.48
N GLU A 417 -45.15 5.61 37.15
CA GLU A 417 -45.50 4.82 35.95
C GLU A 417 -45.44 5.61 34.64
N PHE A 418 -45.18 6.91 34.72
CA PHE A 418 -45.29 7.85 33.60
C PHE A 418 -43.93 8.37 33.18
N LYS A 419 -43.73 8.45 31.86
CA LYS A 419 -42.55 9.07 31.27
C LYS A 419 -42.78 10.54 31.00
N VAL A 420 -41.70 11.26 30.68
CA VAL A 420 -41.76 12.70 30.45
C VAL A 420 -41.34 13.05 29.03
N ARG A 421 -42.14 13.85 28.34
CA ARG A 421 -41.89 14.40 27.01
C ARG A 421 -42.02 15.92 27.05
N PRO A 422 -40.93 16.63 27.39
CA PRO A 422 -40.97 18.07 27.53
C PRO A 422 -41.08 18.75 26.16
N VAL A 423 -41.58 19.97 26.20
CA VAL A 423 -41.71 20.89 25.08
C VAL A 423 -41.03 22.21 25.41
N MET A 424 -40.64 22.94 24.36
CA MET A 424 -40.04 24.26 24.50
C MET A 424 -40.29 25.11 23.25
N TRP A 425 -40.26 26.42 23.43
CA TRP A 425 -40.13 27.37 22.33
C TRP A 425 -38.66 27.71 22.10
N TYR A 426 -38.21 27.58 20.85
CA TYR A 426 -36.84 27.85 20.45
C TYR A 426 -36.78 29.06 19.52
N LYS A 427 -35.89 30.01 19.84
CA LYS A 427 -35.72 31.29 19.13
C LYS A 427 -35.12 31.10 17.74
N LEU A 428 -35.67 31.80 16.74
CA LEU A 428 -35.21 31.79 15.34
C LEU A 428 -34.71 33.14 14.83
N LYS A 429 -35.05 34.27 15.47
CA LYS A 429 -34.61 35.62 15.09
C LYS A 429 -34.17 36.44 16.29
#